data_AF-A0A1Q9P1V6-F1
#
_entry.id   AF-A0A1Q9P1V6-F1
#
_cell.length_a   1.000
_cell.length_b   1.000
_cell.length_c   1.000
_cell.angle_alpha   90.00
_cell.angle_beta   90.00
_cell.angle_gamma   90.00
#
_symmetry.space_group_name_H-M   'P 1'
#
loop_
_entity.id
_entity.type
_entity.pdbx_description
1 polymer ?
#
loop_
_entity_poly.entity_id
_entity_poly.type
_entity_poly.pdbx_seq_one_letter_code
_entity_poly.pdbx_strand_id
1 'polypeptide(L)' 'MASKTISFTNEVYNLLSKLKLPNESFGDVIKRLCSEKLSSDLPNWIKEKVLWSDMKKDEFDGVKNALEEMKYTMDEVQLS' A
#
# COMPACT_ATOMS: atom_id res chain seq x y z
N MET A 1 -1.60 19.95 6.85
CA MET A 1 -1.89 18.51 6.97
C MET A 1 -1.91 18.13 8.44
N ALA A 2 -2.91 17.40 8.92
CA ALA A 2 -2.99 17.00 10.32
C ALA A 2 -1.84 16.04 10.67
N SER A 3 -0.79 16.57 11.31
CA SER A 3 0.32 15.75 11.82
C SER A 3 -0.15 15.00 13.06
N LYS A 4 -0.28 13.68 12.96
CA LYS A 4 -0.52 12.81 14.11
C LYS A 4 0.80 12.16 14.52
N THR A 5 1.18 12.32 15.78
CA THR A 5 2.35 11.64 16.34
C THR A 5 2.06 10.16 16.49
N ILE A 6 2.92 9.31 15.95
CA ILE A 6 2.88 7.86 16.13
C ILE A 6 4.11 7.46 16.94
N SER A 7 3.88 6.81 18.08
CA SER A 7 4.97 6.30 18.92
C SER A 7 5.26 4.85 18.53
N PHE A 8 6.53 4.54 18.31
CA PHE A 8 7.00 3.19 18.00
C PHE A 8 7.79 2.61 19.17
N THR A 9 7.78 1.29 19.31
CA THR A 9 8.75 0.61 20.18
C THR A 9 10.13 0.66 19.54
N ASN A 10 11.18 0.53 20.36
CA ASN A 10 12.57 0.50 19.86
C ASN A 10 12.80 -0.62 18.83
N GLU A 11 12.11 -1.75 18.99
CA GLU A 11 12.16 -2.86 18.04
C GLU A 11 11.60 -2.46 16.67
N VAL A 12 10.41 -1.85 16.64
CA VAL A 12 9.77 -1.39 15.40
C VAL A 12 10.60 -0.28 14.75
N TYR A 13 11.16 0.63 15.54
CA TYR A 13 12.08 1.67 15.05
C TYR A 13 13.31 1.07 14.36
N ASN A 14 13.93 0.06 14.97
CA ASN A 14 15.10 -0.62 14.40
C ASN A 14 14.78 -1.37 13.11
N LEU A 15 13.59 -1.99 13.03
CA LEU A 15 13.13 -2.65 11.81
C LEU A 15 12.91 -1.65 10.67
N LEU A 16 12.17 -0.57 10.94
CA LEU A 16 11.92 0.46 9.93
C LEU A 16 13.22 1.13 9.48
N SER A 17 14.19 1.31 10.39
CA SER A 17 15.50 1.89 10.07
C SER A 17 16.31 1.04 9.08
N LYS A 18 16.16 -0.29 9.11
CA LYS A 18 16.82 -1.21 8.17
C LYS A 18 16.15 -1.21 6.78
N LEU A 19 14.86 -0.89 6.73
CA LEU A 19 14.06 -0.86 5.49
C LEU A 19 14.05 0.52 4.83
N LYS A 20 14.58 1.53 5.52
CA LYS A 20 14.64 2.92 5.09
C LYS A 20 15.68 3.13 4.01
N LEU A 21 15.27 3.72 2.89
CA LEU A 21 16.16 4.12 1.80
C LEU A 21 16.86 5.46 2.10
N PRO A 22 17.99 5.75 1.43
CA PRO A 22 18.65 7.04 1.57
C PRO A 22 17.68 8.19 1.27
N ASN A 23 17.65 9.21 2.13
CA ASN A 23 16.77 10.38 2.07
C ASN A 23 15.25 10.13 2.25
N GLU A 24 14.83 8.91 2.58
CA GLU A 24 13.44 8.61 2.92
C GLU A 24 13.11 9.08 4.35
N SER A 25 11.87 9.48 4.66
CA SER A 25 11.43 9.65 6.06
C SER A 25 10.78 8.37 6.60
N PHE A 26 10.64 8.21 7.92
CA PHE A 26 9.92 7.05 8.46
C PHE A 26 8.45 6.99 8.02
N GLY A 27 7.83 8.15 7.78
CA GLY A 27 6.47 8.20 7.23
C GLY A 27 6.41 7.62 5.82
N ASP A 28 7.42 7.90 4.99
CA ASP A 28 7.52 7.39 3.62
C ASP A 28 7.74 5.88 3.62
N VAL A 29 8.60 5.36 4.52
CA VAL A 29 8.80 3.91 4.70
C VAL A 29 7.48 3.22 5.03
N ILE A 30 6.72 3.76 5.99
CA ILE A 30 5.42 3.18 6.40
C ILE A 30 4.44 3.23 5.23
N LYS A 31 4.34 4.38 4.53
CA LYS A 31 3.46 4.53 3.39
C LYS A 31 3.80 3.51 2.29
N ARG A 32 5.08 3.35 1.95
CA ARG A 32 5.55 2.39 0.94
C ARG A 32 5.24 0.96 1.35
N LEU A 33 5.60 0.54 2.56
CA LEU A 33 5.33 -0.82 3.05
C LEU A 33 3.82 -1.13 3.09
N CYS A 34 3.00 -0.17 3.52
CA CYS A 34 1.55 -0.33 3.51
C CYS A 34 0.99 -0.43 2.09
N SER A 35 1.50 0.39 1.16
CA SER A 35 1.06 0.39 -0.24
C SER A 35 1.46 -0.89 -0.96
N GLU A 36 2.70 -1.35 -0.76
CA GLU A 36 3.20 -2.63 -1.26
C GLU A 36 2.33 -3.77 -0.74
N LYS A 37 2.11 -3.83 0.58
CA LYS A 37 1.29 -4.86 1.21
C LYS A 37 -0.17 -4.85 0.73
N LEU A 38 -0.80 -3.68 0.64
CA LEU A 38 -2.15 -3.54 0.09
C LEU A 38 -2.19 -4.02 -1.36
N SER A 39 -1.24 -3.62 -2.19
CA SER A 39 -1.20 -4.00 -3.60
C SER A 39 -0.89 -5.49 -3.81
N SER A 40 -0.11 -6.13 -2.93
CA SER A 40 0.23 -7.56 -3.01
C SER A 40 -0.84 -8.45 -2.39
N ASP A 41 -1.40 -8.05 -1.25
CA ASP A 41 -2.27 -8.91 -0.45
C ASP A 41 -3.73 -8.76 -0.86
N LEU A 42 -4.17 -7.60 -1.37
CA LEU A 42 -5.56 -7.39 -1.75
C LEU A 42 -5.98 -8.30 -2.93
N PRO A 43 -5.20 -8.45 -4.02
CA PRO A 43 -5.56 -9.37 -5.11
C PRO A 43 -5.57 -10.84 -4.66
N ASN A 44 -4.66 -11.22 -3.75
CA ASN A 44 -4.61 -12.57 -3.20
C ASN A 44 -5.77 -12.84 -2.24
N TRP A 45 -6.12 -11.88 -1.39
CA TRP A 45 -7.27 -11.93 -0.51
C TRP A 45 -8.59 -11.98 -1.29
N ILE A 46 -8.70 -11.23 -2.38
CA ILE A 46 -9.84 -11.28 -3.32
C ILE A 46 -9.93 -12.65 -4.02
N LYS A 47 -8.79 -13.27 -4.37
CA LYS A 47 -8.79 -14.63 -4.95
C LYS A 47 -9.15 -15.72 -3.95
N GLU A 48 -8.64 -15.62 -2.72
CA GLU A 48 -8.84 -16.64 -1.68
C GLU A 48 -10.24 -16.58 -1.06
N LYS A 49 -10.82 -15.38 -0.95
CA LYS A 49 -12.21 -15.22 -0.56
C LYS A 49 -13.06 -15.38 -1.82
N VAL A 50 -13.91 -16.40 -1.86
CA VAL A 50 -14.95 -16.69 -2.89
C VAL A 50 -15.96 -15.53 -3.08
N LEU A 51 -15.69 -14.35 -2.51
CA LEU A 51 -16.53 -13.16 -2.55
C LEU A 51 -16.82 -12.69 -3.98
N TRP A 52 -15.93 -12.96 -4.95
CA TRP A 52 -16.03 -12.43 -6.32
C TRP A 52 -16.10 -13.54 -7.36
N SER A 53 -16.46 -14.75 -6.94
CA SER A 53 -16.59 -15.90 -7.85
C SER A 53 -17.74 -15.75 -8.86
N ASP A 54 -18.68 -14.87 -8.57
CA ASP A 54 -19.82 -14.44 -9.38
C ASP A 54 -19.54 -13.16 -10.19
N MET A 55 -18.41 -12.50 -9.94
CA MET A 55 -18.01 -11.29 -10.65
C MET A 55 -17.61 -11.63 -12.08
N LYS A 56 -18.14 -10.88 -13.05
CA LYS A 56 -17.79 -11.07 -14.46
C LYS A 56 -16.40 -10.53 -14.75
N LYS A 57 -15.79 -11.03 -15.81
CA LYS A 57 -14.39 -10.71 -16.16
C LYS A 57 -14.17 -9.21 -16.42
N ASP A 58 -15.14 -8.55 -17.03
CA ASP A 58 -15.17 -7.10 -17.29
C ASP A 58 -15.22 -6.27 -15.99
N GLU A 59 -16.00 -6.72 -15.01
CA GLU A 59 -16.06 -6.09 -13.68
C GLU A 59 -14.72 -6.28 -12.94
N PHE A 60 -14.14 -7.47 -13.01
CA PHE A 60 -12.83 -7.77 -12.42
C PHE A 60 -11.72 -6.91 -13.03
N ASP A 61 -11.67 -6.80 -14.36
CA ASP A 61 -10.69 -5.98 -15.06
C ASP A 61 -10.87 -4.48 -14.71
N GLY A 62 -12.11 -4.01 -14.53
CA GLY A 62 -12.40 -2.66 -14.07
C GLY A 62 -11.86 -2.37 -12.66
N VAL A 63 -12.07 -3.27 -11.70
CA VAL A 63 -11.51 -3.12 -10.35
C VAL A 63 -9.99 -3.22 -10.38
N LYS A 64 -9.44 -4.18 -11.12
CA LYS A 64 -7.99 -4.34 -11.25
C LYS A 64 -7.34 -3.06 -11.78
N ASN A 65 -7.91 -2.46 -12.83
CA ASN A 65 -7.43 -1.19 -13.37
C ASN A 65 -7.56 -0.06 -12.35
N ALA A 66 -8.68 0.04 -11.63
CA ALA A 66 -8.85 1.05 -10.58
C ALA A 66 -7.80 0.90 -9.45
N LEU A 67 -7.43 -0.32 -9.08
CA LEU A 67 -6.39 -0.59 -8.08
C LEU A 67 -4.98 -0.24 -8.60
N GLU A 68 -4.70 -0.52 -9.87
CA GLU A 68 -3.44 -0.13 -10.52
C GLU A 68 -3.33 1.39 -10.68
N GLU A 69 -4.43 2.08 -10.99
CA GLU A 69 -4.51 3.54 -11.03
C GLU A 69 -4.37 4.18 -9.63
N MET A 70 -4.90 3.54 -8.59
CA MET A 70 -4.72 3.97 -7.20
C MET A 70 -3.24 3.90 -6.79
N LYS A 71 -2.52 2.87 -7.25
CA LYS A 71 -1.06 2.78 -7.07
C LYS A 71 -0.34 3.94 -7.76
N TYR A 72 -0.73 4.26 -9.01
CA TYR A 72 -0.12 5.35 -9.79
C TYR A 72 -0.37 6.74 -9.17
N THR A 73 -1.60 7.02 -8.75
CA THR A 73 -1.95 8.32 -8.12
C THR A 73 -1.29 8.50 -6.77
N MET A 74 -1.05 7.43 -6.01
CA MET A 74 -0.30 7.49 -4.75
C MET A 74 1.20 7.80 -4.95
N ASP A 75 1.76 7.43 -6.10
CA ASP A 75 3.13 7.71 -6.54
C ASP A 75 3.25 9.14 -7.13
N GLU A 76 2.28 9.63 -7.91
CA GLU A 76 2.29 11.00 -8.47
C GLU A 76 2.21 12.10 -7.41
N VAL A 77 1.46 11.89 -6.33
CA VAL A 77 1.41 12.81 -5.17
C VAL A 77 2.80 12.95 -4.48
N GLN A 78 3.79 12.13 -4.83
CA GLN A 78 5.17 12.24 -4.33
C GLN A 78 6.11 13.07 -5.23
N LEU A 79 5.70 13.44 -6.46
CA LEU A 79 6.51 14.23 -7.40
C LEU A 79 6.11 15.72 -7.48
N SER A 80 5.01 16.10 -6.82
CA SER A 80 4.49 17.47 -6.70
C SER A 80 4.65 18.03 -5.29
#